data_AF-A0A246NPQ2-F1
#
_entry.id   AF-A0A246NPQ2-F1
#
_cell.length_a   1.000
_cell.length_b   1.000
_cell.length_c   1.000
_cell.angle_alpha   90.00
_cell.angle_beta   90.00
_cell.angle_gamma   90.00
#
_symmetry.space_group_name_H-M   'P 1'
#
loop_
_entity.id
_entity.type
_entity.pdbx_description
1 polymer ?
#
loop_
_entity_poly.entity_id
_entity_poly.type
_entity_poly.pdbx_seq_one_letter_code
_entity_poly.pdbx_strand_id
1 'polypeptide(L)'
;MSDKVQRDDALAAEYALGTLRGSARLRFQRRLQAEPALAAQVARWQTLLAGLDQVQPPVTPPETLWKKIALSLPPDKRVAPARRTLPWLAAACVALGFALSAYWLREPVMTPLAVLTDAQHSQQWVVSASRRQDVISLAPLQVSAVRADQSLELWLIPPGRAPVSLGLVTGSAPQQYPIEKQQSLVKATLAISLEPHGGSPTGRPTGPVLYSVNL
;
A
#
# COMPACT_ATOMS: atom_id res chain seq x y z
N MET A 1 16.81 59.46 -3.34
CA MET A 1 17.47 58.43 -4.15
C MET A 1 18.89 58.26 -3.63
N SER A 2 19.37 57.05 -3.34
CA SER A 2 20.75 56.84 -2.83
C SER A 2 21.77 57.16 -3.93
N ASP A 3 22.85 57.88 -3.60
CA ASP A 3 23.94 58.27 -4.53
C ASP A 3 24.49 57.07 -5.33
N LYS A 4 24.51 55.88 -4.73
CA LYS A 4 24.87 54.62 -5.41
C LYS A 4 23.98 54.31 -6.61
N VAL A 5 22.66 54.48 -6.48
CA VAL A 5 21.68 54.14 -7.52
C VAL A 5 21.86 55.04 -8.74
N GLN A 6 22.13 56.33 -8.51
CA GLN A 6 22.37 57.28 -9.59
C GLN A 6 23.67 56.98 -10.34
N ARG A 7 24.73 56.59 -9.62
CA ARG A 7 26.00 56.16 -10.22
C ARG A 7 25.86 54.86 -11.02
N ASP A 8 25.11 53.89 -10.52
CA ASP A 8 24.87 52.63 -11.22
C ASP A 8 24.02 52.84 -12.50
N ASP A 9 23.02 53.74 -12.47
CA ASP A 9 22.23 54.09 -13.65
C ASP A 9 23.08 54.78 -14.74
N ALA A 10 23.97 55.71 -14.35
CA ALA A 10 24.91 56.34 -15.29
C ALA A 10 25.88 55.32 -15.92
N LEU A 11 26.44 54.42 -15.12
CA LEU A 11 27.32 53.35 -15.61
C LEU A 11 26.57 52.35 -16.51
N ALA A 12 25.29 52.09 -16.23
CA ALA A 12 24.45 51.26 -17.08
C ALA A 12 24.21 51.91 -18.46
N ALA A 13 24.00 53.22 -18.50
CA ALA A 13 23.90 53.98 -19.74
C ALA A 13 25.20 53.94 -20.57
N GLU A 14 26.36 54.17 -19.93
CA GLU A 14 27.67 54.09 -20.58
C GLU A 14 27.97 52.68 -21.09
N TYR A 15 27.59 51.65 -20.33
CA TYR A 15 27.73 50.27 -20.76
C TYR A 15 26.84 49.96 -21.98
N ALA A 16 25.57 50.42 -21.96
CA ALA A 16 24.62 50.22 -23.05
C ALA A 16 25.06 50.92 -24.35
N LEU A 17 25.59 52.15 -24.25
CA LEU A 17 26.17 52.91 -25.37
C LEU A 17 27.52 52.33 -25.85
N GLY A 18 28.13 51.42 -25.07
CA GLY A 18 29.43 50.85 -25.39
C GLY A 18 30.62 51.80 -25.17
N THR A 19 30.42 52.93 -24.48
CA THR A 19 31.49 53.90 -24.16
C THR A 19 32.39 53.41 -23.04
N LEU A 20 31.91 52.48 -22.22
CA LEU A 20 32.65 51.89 -21.11
C LEU A 20 33.69 50.87 -21.61
N ARG A 21 34.98 51.15 -21.38
CA ARG A 21 36.12 50.41 -21.98
C ARG A 21 37.04 49.75 -20.96
N GLY A 22 37.84 48.79 -21.45
CA GLY A 22 38.93 48.17 -20.69
C GLY A 22 38.50 47.55 -19.36
N SER A 23 39.27 47.82 -18.30
CA SER A 23 39.06 47.21 -16.98
C SER A 23 37.73 47.61 -16.33
N ALA A 24 37.21 48.81 -16.61
CA ALA A 24 35.91 49.24 -16.12
C ALA A 24 34.79 48.33 -16.65
N ARG A 25 34.84 47.96 -17.93
CA ARG A 25 33.86 47.06 -18.58
C ARG A 25 33.86 45.68 -17.99
N LEU A 26 35.05 45.12 -17.78
CA LEU A 26 35.19 43.79 -17.19
C LEU A 26 34.73 43.75 -15.72
N ARG A 27 34.89 44.83 -14.97
CA ARG A 27 34.33 44.93 -13.60
C ARG A 27 32.80 45.03 -13.63
N PHE A 28 32.26 45.85 -14.51
CA PHE A 28 30.81 46.02 -14.65
C PHE A 28 30.12 44.74 -15.13
N GLN A 29 30.72 44.01 -16.08
CA GLN A 29 30.21 42.72 -16.56
C GLN A 29 30.16 41.64 -15.48
N ARG A 30 31.15 41.60 -14.59
CA ARG A 30 31.13 40.69 -13.44
C ARG A 30 30.00 41.02 -12.48
N ARG A 31 29.73 42.31 -12.23
CA ARG A 31 28.59 42.74 -11.42
C ARG A 31 27.25 42.36 -12.06
N LEU A 32 27.12 42.50 -13.38
CA LEU A 32 25.90 42.12 -14.11
C LEU A 32 25.52 40.64 -13.94
N GLN A 33 26.50 39.75 -13.78
CA GLN A 33 26.23 38.32 -13.53
C GLN A 33 25.69 38.04 -12.13
N ALA A 34 25.98 38.91 -11.15
CA ALA A 34 25.62 38.73 -9.74
C ALA A 34 24.42 39.61 -9.31
N GLU A 35 24.20 40.76 -9.96
CA GLU A 35 23.24 41.78 -9.54
C GLU A 35 22.09 41.91 -10.58
N PRO A 36 20.95 41.22 -10.40
CA PRO A 36 19.86 41.24 -11.38
C PRO A 36 19.21 42.63 -11.54
N ALA A 37 19.20 43.45 -10.48
CA ALA A 37 18.70 44.82 -10.53
C ALA A 37 19.54 45.72 -11.47
N LEU A 38 20.87 45.53 -11.49
CA LEU A 38 21.76 46.26 -12.39
C LEU A 38 21.57 45.81 -13.85
N ALA A 39 21.34 44.51 -14.07
CA ALA A 39 21.01 43.98 -15.39
C ALA A 39 19.71 44.56 -15.94
N ALA A 40 18.70 44.76 -15.09
CA ALA A 40 17.45 45.41 -15.50
C ALA A 40 17.64 46.88 -15.92
N GLN A 41 18.54 47.62 -15.24
CA GLN A 41 18.88 49.00 -15.63
C GLN A 41 19.57 49.06 -17.00
N VAL A 42 20.52 48.15 -17.26
CA VAL A 42 21.14 48.03 -18.58
C VAL A 42 20.11 47.70 -19.65
N ALA A 43 19.23 46.73 -19.39
CA ALA A 43 18.17 46.35 -20.32
C ALA A 43 17.24 47.53 -20.64
N ARG A 44 16.89 48.34 -19.63
CA ARG A 44 16.11 49.57 -19.83
C ARG A 44 16.81 50.54 -20.78
N TRP A 45 18.10 50.82 -20.57
CA TRP A 45 18.86 51.69 -21.45
C TRP A 45 18.99 51.13 -22.87
N GLN A 46 19.21 49.83 -23.02
CA GLN A 46 19.24 49.16 -24.33
C GLN A 46 17.91 49.30 -25.07
N THR A 47 16.77 49.13 -24.39
CA THR A 47 15.44 49.34 -24.98
C THR A 47 15.21 50.78 -25.40
N LEU A 48 15.60 51.76 -24.58
CA LEU A 48 15.48 53.18 -24.92
C LEU A 48 16.33 53.56 -26.14
N LEU A 49 17.53 52.99 -26.24
CA LEU A 49 18.46 53.27 -27.33
C LEU A 49 18.21 52.45 -28.60
N ALA A 50 17.42 51.37 -28.52
CA ALA A 50 17.12 50.50 -29.64
C ALA A 50 16.58 51.29 -30.84
N GLY A 51 15.69 52.27 -30.61
CA GLY A 51 15.11 53.06 -31.69
C GLY A 51 16.10 53.89 -32.53
N LEU A 52 17.34 54.09 -32.08
CA LEU A 52 18.37 54.79 -32.86
C LEU A 52 18.81 53.99 -34.10
N ASP A 53 18.61 52.67 -34.12
CA ASP A 53 18.98 51.82 -35.25
C ASP A 53 18.03 51.94 -36.45
N GLN A 54 16.80 52.41 -36.25
CA GLN A 54 15.74 52.45 -37.26
C GLN A 54 16.03 53.42 -38.41
N VAL A 55 16.90 54.40 -38.18
CA VAL A 55 17.27 55.42 -39.17
C VAL A 55 18.38 54.91 -40.11
N GLN A 56 19.03 53.78 -39.79
CA GLN A 56 20.13 53.25 -40.57
C GLN A 56 19.65 52.39 -41.74
N PRO A 57 20.13 52.62 -42.98
CA PRO A 57 19.81 51.73 -44.10
C PRO A 57 20.35 50.31 -43.87
N PRO A 58 19.59 49.27 -44.24
CA PRO A 58 20.02 47.88 -44.07
C PRO A 58 21.23 47.58 -44.94
N VAL A 59 22.25 46.92 -44.38
CA VAL A 59 23.44 46.45 -45.09
C VAL A 59 23.41 44.93 -45.15
N THR A 60 23.46 44.38 -46.37
CA THR A 60 23.45 42.92 -46.57
C THR A 60 24.77 42.29 -46.11
N PRO A 61 24.77 41.37 -45.13
CA PRO A 61 25.98 40.68 -44.72
C PRO A 61 26.40 39.61 -45.73
N PRO A 62 27.66 39.14 -45.71
CA PRO A 62 28.11 38.01 -46.53
C PRO A 62 27.33 36.71 -46.23
N GLU A 63 27.03 35.92 -47.26
CA GLU A 63 26.24 34.68 -47.14
C GLU A 63 26.86 33.63 -46.18
N THR A 64 28.19 33.66 -46.03
CA THR A 64 28.92 32.74 -45.16
C THR A 64 28.79 33.06 -43.67
N LEU A 65 28.37 34.28 -43.31
CA LEU A 65 28.31 34.73 -41.93
C LEU A 65 27.30 33.93 -41.10
N TRP A 66 26.12 33.66 -41.66
CA TRP A 66 25.09 32.89 -40.98
C TRP A 66 25.55 31.48 -40.64
N LYS A 67 26.21 30.82 -41.60
CA LYS A 67 26.79 29.48 -41.40
C LYS A 67 27.84 29.46 -40.29
N LYS A 68 28.68 30.50 -40.22
CA LYS A 68 29.69 30.64 -39.16
C LYS A 68 29.06 30.83 -37.78
N ILE A 69 28.00 31.63 -37.67
CA ILE A 69 27.26 31.82 -36.42
C ILE A 69 26.65 30.50 -35.97
N ALA A 70 25.92 29.82 -36.86
CA ALA A 70 25.27 28.55 -36.54
C ALA A 70 26.26 27.49 -36.03
N LEU A 71 27.45 27.41 -36.64
CA LEU A 71 28.51 26.47 -36.22
C LEU A 71 29.20 26.88 -34.91
N SER A 72 29.15 28.16 -34.53
CA SER A 72 29.78 28.68 -33.29
C SER A 72 28.88 28.61 -32.06
N LEU A 73 27.60 28.29 -32.23
CA LEU A 73 26.67 28.19 -31.11
C LEU A 73 26.99 26.94 -30.27
N PRO A 74 26.99 27.05 -28.93
CA PRO A 74 27.14 25.89 -28.07
C PRO A 74 25.99 24.90 -28.32
N PRO A 75 26.24 23.58 -28.20
CA PRO A 75 25.20 22.59 -28.37
C PRO A 75 24.08 22.83 -27.35
N ASP A 76 22.84 22.76 -27.84
CA ASP A 76 21.62 22.98 -27.07
C ASP A 76 21.55 21.92 -25.95
N LYS A 77 21.96 22.29 -24.73
CA LYS A 77 21.87 21.42 -23.55
C LYS A 77 20.43 21.38 -23.07
N ARG A 78 19.59 20.63 -23.78
CA ARG A 78 18.26 20.28 -23.29
C ARG A 78 18.44 19.45 -22.03
N VAL A 79 18.20 20.07 -20.88
CA VAL A 79 18.14 19.36 -19.60
C VAL A 79 16.97 18.40 -19.69
N ALA A 80 17.23 17.11 -19.82
CA ALA A 80 16.19 16.10 -19.85
C ALA A 80 15.38 16.20 -18.55
N PRO A 81 14.03 16.19 -18.59
CA PRO A 81 13.23 16.23 -17.39
C PRO A 81 13.55 15.00 -16.54
N ALA A 82 13.96 15.22 -15.29
CA ALA A 82 14.20 14.14 -14.35
C ALA A 82 12.89 13.35 -14.16
N ARG A 83 12.84 12.14 -14.73
CA ARG A 83 11.68 11.24 -14.58
C ARG A 83 11.55 10.83 -13.11
N ARG A 84 10.69 11.53 -12.38
CA ARG A 84 10.42 11.34 -10.96
C ARG A 84 9.44 10.18 -10.72
N THR A 85 9.72 9.02 -11.31
CA THR A 85 8.88 7.79 -11.17
C THR A 85 9.29 6.94 -9.98
N LEU A 86 10.50 7.12 -9.43
CA LEU A 86 10.99 6.41 -8.24
C LEU A 86 10.09 6.51 -7.00
N PRO A 87 9.50 7.66 -6.61
CA PRO A 87 8.70 7.73 -5.39
C PRO A 87 7.38 6.96 -5.50
N TRP A 88 6.81 6.83 -6.70
CA TRP A 88 5.56 6.09 -6.93
C TRP A 88 5.77 4.58 -6.83
N LEU A 89 6.93 4.07 -7.27
CA LEU A 89 7.28 2.66 -7.11
C LEU A 89 7.47 2.28 -5.64
N ALA A 90 8.11 3.14 -4.85
CA ALA A 90 8.27 2.91 -3.41
C ALA A 90 6.92 2.87 -2.68
N ALA A 91 6.01 3.79 -3.00
CA ALA A 91 4.66 3.80 -2.43
C ALA A 91 3.85 2.55 -2.79
N ALA A 92 3.96 2.06 -4.04
CA ALA A 92 3.29 0.84 -4.49
C ALA A 92 3.78 -0.41 -3.72
N CYS A 93 5.09 -0.54 -3.48
CA CYS A 93 5.65 -1.65 -2.72
C CYS A 93 5.16 -1.66 -1.26
N VAL A 94 5.09 -0.50 -0.61
CA VAL A 94 4.57 -0.39 0.77
C VAL A 94 3.09 -0.77 0.84
N ALA A 95 2.28 -0.26 -0.10
CA ALA A 95 0.86 -0.60 -0.16
C ALA A 95 0.63 -2.10 -0.39
N LEU A 96 1.42 -2.73 -1.26
CA LEU A 96 1.35 -4.18 -1.49
C LEU A 96 1.75 -4.97 -0.24
N GLY A 97 2.80 -4.56 0.47
CA GLY A 97 3.21 -5.18 1.74
C GLY A 97 2.12 -5.12 2.80
N PHE A 98 1.45 -3.98 2.95
CA PHE A 98 0.30 -3.82 3.84
C PHE A 98 -0.88 -4.70 3.44
N ALA A 99 -1.21 -4.75 2.15
CA ALA A 99 -2.32 -5.56 1.65
C ALA A 99 -2.08 -7.07 1.87
N LEU A 100 -0.85 -7.54 1.61
CA LEU A 100 -0.45 -8.92 1.89
C LEU A 100 -0.52 -9.22 3.38
N SER A 101 0.06 -8.36 4.23
CA SER A 101 0.01 -8.51 5.69
C SER A 101 -1.44 -8.62 6.18
N ALA A 102 -2.29 -7.68 5.79
CA ALA A 102 -3.72 -7.70 6.15
C ALA A 102 -4.44 -8.96 5.65
N TYR A 103 -4.06 -9.50 4.49
CA TYR A 103 -4.60 -10.75 3.98
C TYR A 103 -4.17 -11.97 4.82
N TRP A 104 -2.93 -12.03 5.28
CA TRP A 104 -2.43 -13.11 6.14
C TRP A 104 -2.98 -13.06 7.56
N LEU A 105 -3.30 -11.87 8.08
CA LEU A 105 -3.87 -11.67 9.42
C LEU A 105 -5.41 -11.85 9.48
N ARG A 106 -6.07 -12.13 8.36
CA ARG A 106 -7.53 -12.34 8.36
C ARG A 106 -7.89 -13.64 9.06
N GLU A 107 -8.66 -13.55 10.14
CA GLU A 107 -9.26 -14.72 10.76
C GLU A 107 -10.23 -15.43 9.80
N PRO A 108 -10.25 -16.77 9.78
CA PRO A 108 -11.18 -17.52 8.95
C PRO A 108 -12.61 -17.24 9.41
N VAL A 109 -13.43 -16.70 8.51
CA VAL A 109 -14.86 -16.50 8.77
C VAL A 109 -15.52 -17.87 8.94
N MET A 110 -16.11 -18.10 10.11
CA MET A 110 -16.87 -19.30 10.44
C MET A 110 -18.33 -19.10 10.01
N THR A 111 -18.85 -20.05 9.23
CA THR A 111 -20.25 -20.07 8.82
C THR A 111 -21.02 -21.11 9.62
N PRO A 112 -22.17 -20.77 10.23
CA PRO A 112 -22.97 -21.74 10.97
C PRO A 112 -23.53 -22.79 10.02
N LEU A 113 -23.26 -24.07 10.32
CA LEU A 113 -23.77 -25.21 9.55
C LEU A 113 -25.04 -25.78 10.18
N ALA A 114 -25.03 -25.95 11.50
CA ALA A 114 -26.07 -26.69 12.21
C ALA A 114 -26.14 -26.31 13.69
N VAL A 115 -27.25 -26.67 14.33
CA VAL A 115 -27.42 -26.60 15.78
C VAL A 115 -27.68 -28.01 16.30
N LEU A 116 -26.86 -28.44 17.26
CA LEU A 116 -27.00 -29.70 17.98
C LEU A 116 -27.87 -29.45 19.22
N THR A 117 -28.97 -30.17 19.37
CA THR A 117 -29.92 -30.05 20.49
C THR A 117 -30.03 -31.37 21.24
N ASP A 118 -30.12 -31.32 22.57
CA ASP A 118 -30.43 -32.48 23.40
C ASP A 118 -31.90 -32.92 23.22
N ALA A 119 -32.25 -34.14 23.63
CA ALA A 119 -33.60 -34.70 23.57
C ALA A 119 -34.63 -33.89 24.36
N GLN A 120 -34.20 -33.19 25.41
CA GLN A 120 -35.04 -32.30 26.23
C GLN A 120 -34.95 -30.82 25.80
N HIS A 121 -34.24 -30.50 24.70
CA HIS A 121 -34.05 -29.15 24.15
C HIS A 121 -33.46 -28.10 25.12
N SER A 122 -32.91 -28.52 26.26
CA SER A 122 -32.39 -27.61 27.30
C SER A 122 -30.99 -27.08 26.98
N GLN A 123 -30.17 -27.87 26.30
CA GLN A 123 -28.80 -27.52 25.92
C GLN A 123 -28.65 -27.56 24.40
N GLN A 124 -27.95 -26.55 23.87
CA GLN A 124 -27.78 -26.35 22.44
C GLN A 124 -26.33 -25.98 22.13
N TRP A 125 -25.81 -26.52 21.03
CA TRP A 125 -24.49 -26.20 20.52
C TRP A 125 -24.58 -25.73 19.08
N VAL A 126 -23.88 -24.64 18.76
CA VAL A 126 -23.75 -24.14 17.40
C VAL A 126 -22.51 -24.75 16.78
N VAL A 127 -22.72 -25.45 15.68
CA VAL A 127 -21.64 -25.98 14.83
C VAL A 127 -21.43 -24.99 13.71
N SER A 128 -20.22 -24.44 13.63
CA SER A 128 -19.79 -23.62 12.49
C SER A 128 -18.60 -24.28 11.81
N ALA A 129 -18.44 -24.07 10.51
CA ALA A 129 -17.25 -24.50 9.79
C ALA A 129 -16.57 -23.34 9.09
N SER A 130 -15.27 -23.47 8.87
CA SER A 130 -14.53 -22.55 8.03
C SER A 130 -15.05 -22.63 6.58
N ARG A 131 -14.84 -21.56 5.80
CA ARG A 131 -15.14 -21.58 4.35
C ARG A 131 -14.43 -22.73 3.61
N ARG A 132 -13.26 -23.15 4.09
CA ARG A 132 -12.49 -24.26 3.49
C ARG A 132 -12.93 -25.63 4.01
N GLN A 133 -13.82 -25.69 5.01
CA GLN A 133 -14.27 -26.91 5.68
C GLN A 133 -13.13 -27.73 6.31
N ASP A 134 -12.04 -27.06 6.68
CA ASP A 134 -10.85 -27.64 7.33
C ASP A 134 -10.85 -27.44 8.86
N VAL A 135 -11.79 -26.66 9.39
CA VAL A 135 -11.96 -26.42 10.82
C VAL A 135 -13.45 -26.38 11.14
N ILE A 136 -13.85 -27.11 12.19
CA ILE A 136 -15.16 -26.99 12.83
C ILE A 136 -14.99 -26.22 14.13
N SER A 137 -15.83 -25.22 14.36
CA SER A 137 -15.99 -24.55 15.65
C SER A 137 -17.28 -25.01 16.31
N LEU A 138 -17.17 -25.53 17.53
CA LEU A 138 -18.30 -25.94 18.36
C LEU A 138 -18.44 -24.94 19.51
N ALA A 139 -19.56 -24.20 19.55
CA ALA A 139 -19.83 -23.20 20.57
C ALA A 139 -21.07 -23.56 21.40
N PRO A 140 -20.97 -23.66 22.74
CA PRO A 140 -22.14 -23.85 23.59
C PRO A 140 -22.98 -22.57 23.65
N LEU A 141 -24.30 -22.68 23.53
CA LEU A 141 -25.23 -21.55 23.78
C LEU A 141 -25.45 -21.31 25.28
N GLN A 142 -25.27 -22.34 26.10
CA GLN A 142 -25.31 -22.28 27.56
C GLN A 142 -24.16 -23.09 28.14
N VAL A 143 -23.42 -22.47 29.08
CA VAL A 143 -22.32 -23.15 29.78
C VAL A 143 -22.90 -24.25 30.65
N SER A 144 -22.46 -25.48 30.44
CA SER A 144 -22.92 -26.65 31.19
C SER A 144 -21.74 -27.40 31.75
N ALA A 145 -21.73 -27.63 33.06
CA ALA A 145 -20.66 -28.38 33.71
C ALA A 145 -20.83 -29.87 33.41
N VAL A 146 -19.85 -30.45 32.72
CA VAL A 146 -19.71 -31.91 32.60
C VAL A 146 -19.21 -32.44 33.94
N ARG A 147 -19.73 -33.58 34.41
CA ARG A 147 -19.26 -34.18 35.67
C ARG A 147 -17.78 -34.53 35.56
N ALA A 148 -17.04 -34.40 36.67
CA ALA A 148 -15.58 -34.58 36.68
C ALA A 148 -15.10 -35.99 36.29
N ASP A 149 -15.98 -36.99 36.36
CA ASP A 149 -15.73 -38.40 36.01
C ASP A 149 -16.05 -38.74 34.54
N GLN A 150 -16.62 -37.79 33.78
CA GLN A 150 -17.06 -37.99 32.41
C GLN A 150 -16.46 -36.94 31.49
N SER A 151 -16.40 -37.24 30.19
CA SER A 151 -15.89 -36.32 29.18
C SER A 151 -16.82 -36.34 27.98
N LEU A 152 -17.05 -35.18 27.36
CA LEU A 152 -17.75 -35.12 26.09
C LEU A 152 -16.75 -35.30 24.97
N GLU A 153 -17.10 -36.08 23.96
CA GLU A 153 -16.24 -36.29 22.79
C GLU A 153 -17.03 -36.02 21.50
N LEU A 154 -16.43 -35.25 20.59
CA LEU A 154 -16.99 -34.91 19.30
C LEU A 154 -16.56 -35.93 18.25
N TRP A 155 -17.52 -36.39 17.45
CA TRP A 155 -17.32 -37.39 16.41
C TRP A 155 -17.79 -36.87 15.06
N LEU A 156 -17.04 -37.21 14.02
CA LEU A 156 -17.44 -37.11 12.63
C LEU A 156 -17.78 -38.50 12.10
N ILE A 157 -18.98 -38.66 11.54
CA ILE A 157 -19.48 -39.92 11.00
C ILE A 157 -19.79 -39.72 9.52
N PRO A 158 -18.85 -40.08 8.61
CA PRO A 158 -19.11 -40.01 7.18
C PRO A 158 -20.15 -41.05 6.76
N PRO A 159 -20.89 -40.83 5.64
CA PRO A 159 -21.93 -41.74 5.20
C PRO A 159 -21.35 -43.14 4.89
N GLY A 160 -21.86 -44.16 5.59
CA GLY A 160 -21.43 -45.54 5.43
C GLY A 160 -20.01 -45.85 5.94
N ARG A 161 -19.39 -44.96 6.73
CA ARG A 161 -18.08 -45.19 7.36
C ARG A 161 -18.16 -45.19 8.87
N ALA A 162 -17.09 -45.69 9.50
CA ALA A 162 -16.97 -45.67 10.96
C ALA A 162 -16.82 -44.23 11.49
N PRO A 163 -17.30 -43.94 12.71
CA PRO A 163 -17.05 -42.68 13.40
C PRO A 163 -15.55 -42.41 13.58
N VAL A 164 -15.16 -41.14 13.43
CA VAL A 164 -13.80 -40.65 13.67
C VAL A 164 -13.88 -39.61 14.78
N SER A 165 -13.07 -39.78 15.82
CA SER A 165 -12.98 -38.79 16.91
C SER A 165 -12.33 -37.51 16.39
N LEU A 166 -12.96 -36.38 16.66
CA LEU A 166 -12.39 -35.05 16.47
C LEU A 166 -11.75 -34.51 17.74
N GLY A 167 -12.09 -35.07 18.91
CA GLY A 167 -11.50 -34.75 20.20
C GLY A 167 -12.51 -34.38 21.29
N LEU A 168 -11.99 -34.05 22.46
CA LEU A 168 -12.78 -33.77 23.68
C LEU A 168 -13.39 -32.37 23.67
N VAL A 169 -14.57 -32.24 24.28
CA VAL A 169 -15.35 -31.00 24.40
C VAL A 169 -15.45 -30.60 25.87
N THR A 170 -15.11 -29.35 26.20
CA THR A 170 -15.09 -28.83 27.58
C THR A 170 -16.37 -28.08 27.97
N GLY A 171 -17.11 -27.55 27.00
CA GLY A 171 -18.42 -26.91 27.22
C GLY A 171 -18.45 -25.56 27.92
N SER A 172 -17.29 -24.93 28.10
CA SER A 172 -17.17 -23.60 28.70
C SER A 172 -16.96 -22.47 27.69
N ALA A 173 -16.37 -22.75 26.53
CA ALA A 173 -16.06 -21.77 25.49
C ALA A 173 -16.10 -22.43 24.09
N PRO A 174 -16.19 -21.62 23.00
CA PRO A 174 -16.03 -22.14 21.65
C PRO A 174 -14.70 -22.87 21.49
N GLN A 175 -14.74 -24.10 20.98
CA GLN A 175 -13.55 -24.90 20.68
C GLN A 175 -13.50 -25.24 19.20
N GLN A 176 -12.28 -25.18 18.65
CA GLN A 176 -12.03 -25.49 17.24
C GLN A 176 -11.38 -26.87 17.10
N TYR A 177 -11.87 -27.63 16.13
CA TYR A 177 -11.44 -28.99 15.81
C TYR A 177 -10.98 -29.02 14.35
N PRO A 178 -9.72 -29.38 14.06
CA PRO A 178 -9.24 -29.50 12.69
C PRO A 178 -9.88 -30.72 12.02
N ILE A 179 -10.21 -30.57 10.74
CA ILE A 179 -10.72 -31.64 9.88
C ILE A 179 -9.62 -32.02 8.91
N GLU A 180 -9.25 -33.30 8.89
CA GLU A 180 -8.23 -33.80 7.96
C GLU A 180 -8.76 -33.79 6.52
N LYS A 181 -7.87 -33.66 5.53
CA LYS A 181 -8.29 -33.60 4.11
C LYS A 181 -9.08 -34.82 3.63
N GLN A 182 -8.88 -35.98 4.25
CA GLN A 182 -9.61 -37.22 3.95
C GLN A 182 -11.01 -37.27 4.55
N GLN A 183 -11.29 -36.40 5.53
CA GLN A 183 -12.54 -36.33 6.27
C GLN A 183 -13.47 -35.31 5.58
N SER A 184 -14.52 -35.80 4.92
CA SER A 184 -15.50 -34.93 4.24
C SER A 184 -16.69 -34.65 5.15
N LEU A 185 -17.12 -33.39 5.21
CA LEU A 185 -18.34 -32.97 5.91
C LEU A 185 -19.61 -33.18 5.07
N VAL A 186 -19.47 -33.50 3.78
CA VAL A 186 -20.60 -33.64 2.86
C VAL A 186 -21.45 -34.84 3.27
N LYS A 187 -22.70 -34.60 3.68
CA LYS A 187 -23.65 -35.62 4.17
C LYS A 187 -23.13 -36.40 5.38
N ALA A 188 -22.21 -35.80 6.14
CA ALA A 188 -21.70 -36.42 7.36
C ALA A 188 -22.62 -36.12 8.53
N THR A 189 -22.64 -37.02 9.52
CA THR A 189 -23.28 -36.78 10.81
C THR A 189 -22.22 -36.33 11.80
N LEU A 190 -22.49 -35.24 12.52
CA LEU A 190 -21.73 -34.88 13.71
C LEU A 190 -22.47 -35.37 14.94
N ALA A 191 -21.73 -35.93 15.89
CA ALA A 191 -22.30 -36.44 17.13
C ALA A 191 -21.42 -36.11 18.33
N ILE A 192 -22.04 -35.89 19.49
CA ILE A 192 -21.35 -35.73 20.77
C ILE A 192 -21.82 -36.86 21.69
N SER A 193 -20.88 -37.66 22.18
CA SER A 193 -21.13 -38.72 23.14
C SER A 193 -20.59 -38.38 24.52
N LEU A 194 -21.16 -39.04 25.54
CA LEU A 194 -20.69 -38.99 26.91
C LEU A 194 -19.76 -40.17 27.16
N GLU A 195 -18.46 -39.91 27.27
CA GLU A 195 -17.42 -40.90 27.42
C GLU A 195 -16.86 -40.93 28.87
N PRO A 196 -16.14 -42.00 29.25
CA PRO A 196 -15.36 -42.01 30.49
C PRO A 196 -14.35 -40.84 30.54
N HIS A 197 -13.83 -40.55 31.73
CA HIS A 197 -12.80 -39.54 31.90
C HIS A 197 -11.62 -39.75 30.92
N GLY A 198 -11.38 -38.75 30.06
CA GLY A 198 -10.33 -38.78 29.04
C GLY A 198 -10.79 -39.21 27.64
N GLY A 199 -12.07 -39.53 27.45
CA GLY A 199 -12.65 -39.90 26.15
C GLY A 199 -12.81 -41.41 25.96
N SER A 200 -13.13 -41.79 24.74
CA SER A 200 -13.34 -43.19 24.36
C SER A 200 -12.03 -43.99 24.40
N PRO A 201 -11.97 -45.08 25.17
CA PRO A 201 -10.81 -45.97 25.18
C PRO A 201 -10.68 -46.84 23.92
N THR A 202 -11.73 -46.91 23.09
CA THR A 202 -11.78 -47.83 21.93
C THR A 202 -11.62 -47.14 20.58
N GLY A 203 -11.60 -45.81 20.55
CA GLY A 203 -11.63 -45.04 19.30
C GLY A 203 -12.98 -45.09 18.58
N ARG A 204 -14.04 -45.50 19.28
CA ARG A 204 -15.45 -45.46 18.84
C ARG A 204 -16.31 -44.96 20.01
N PRO A 205 -17.48 -44.35 19.77
CA PRO A 205 -18.35 -43.92 20.86
C PRO A 205 -18.64 -45.09 21.82
N THR A 206 -18.26 -45.00 23.10
CA THR A 206 -18.51 -46.07 24.09
C THR A 206 -19.70 -45.78 24.99
N GLY A 207 -20.04 -44.51 25.18
CA GLY A 207 -21.22 -44.12 25.94
C GLY A 207 -22.39 -43.61 25.09
N PRO A 208 -23.45 -43.11 25.74
CA PRO A 208 -24.63 -42.62 25.04
C PRO A 208 -24.31 -41.38 24.20
N VAL A 209 -24.84 -41.34 22.98
CA VAL A 209 -24.81 -40.15 22.13
C VAL A 209 -25.87 -39.18 22.64
N LEU A 210 -25.43 -38.01 23.11
CA LEU A 210 -26.30 -36.98 23.67
C LEU A 210 -26.82 -36.03 22.59
N TYR A 211 -25.99 -35.77 21.58
CA TYR A 211 -26.30 -34.83 20.52
C TYR A 211 -25.93 -35.43 19.17
N SER A 212 -26.76 -35.22 18.15
CA SER A 212 -26.41 -35.57 16.76
C SER A 212 -27.08 -34.65 15.75
N VAL A 213 -26.41 -34.38 14.63
CA VAL A 213 -26.96 -33.62 13.51
C VAL A 213 -26.36 -34.08 12.20
N ASN A 214 -27.18 -34.10 11.14
CA ASN A 214 -26.75 -34.37 9.77
C ASN A 214 -26.45 -33.05 9.06
N LEU A 215 -25.30 -32.99 8.40
CA LEU A 215 -24.84 -31.84 7.61
C LEU A 215 -25.28 -31.93 6.14
#